data_AF-A0A1C7MBW7-F1
#
_entry.id   AF-A0A1C7MBW7-F1
#
_cell.length_a   1.000
_cell.length_b   1.000
_cell.length_c   1.000
_cell.angle_alpha   90.00
_cell.angle_beta   90.00
_cell.angle_gamma   90.00
#
_symmetry.space_group_name_H-M   'P 1'
#
loop_
_entity.id
_entity.type
_entity.pdbx_description
1 polymer ?
#
loop_
_entity_poly.entity_id
_entity_poly.type
_entity_poly.pdbx_seq_one_letter_code
_entity_poly.pdbx_strand_id
1 'polypeptide(L)'
;MVIIQPSTGKVVLLRVPEHDFNPKEPRYIWFLPKGRKDVGETLEQTALRQAYEESGFRVQFLPLFTKNNASSPPGSSHRHVDLPSTEPIFVTTMACDSHKKGASKRGKVEYLSFWYVGEISNNAVVERNVTLPDGRNSWHMSAGSIRGSD
;
A
#
# COMPACT_ATOMS: atom_id res chain seq x y z
N MET A 1 -0.63 0.00 0.35
CA MET A 1 -0.90 -0.75 1.60
C MET A 1 0.40 -1.02 2.33
N VAL A 2 0.41 -0.90 3.65
CA VAL A 2 1.49 -1.42 4.52
C VAL A 2 1.10 -2.84 4.91
N ILE A 3 1.90 -3.84 4.53
CA ILE A 3 1.61 -5.25 4.85
C ILE A 3 2.57 -5.70 5.95
N ILE A 4 2.04 -6.13 7.09
CA ILE A 4 2.78 -6.56 8.26
C ILE A 4 2.61 -8.07 8.44
N GLN A 5 3.66 -8.78 8.85
CA GLN A 5 3.53 -10.12 9.42
C GLN A 5 3.61 -10.00 10.95
N PRO A 6 2.47 -10.04 11.68
CA PRO A 6 2.44 -9.67 13.09
C PRO A 6 3.39 -10.50 13.96
N SER A 7 3.53 -11.80 13.68
CA SER A 7 4.40 -12.71 14.44
C SER A 7 5.89 -12.37 14.38
N THR A 8 6.32 -11.66 13.34
CA THR A 8 7.74 -11.32 13.14
C THR A 8 7.99 -9.82 13.21
N GLY A 9 6.94 -8.99 13.19
CA GLY A 9 7.03 -7.53 13.08
C GLY A 9 7.62 -7.05 11.75
N LYS A 10 7.75 -7.95 10.75
CA LYS A 10 8.32 -7.60 9.43
C LYS A 10 7.27 -6.95 8.54
N VAL A 11 7.75 -6.09 7.64
CA VAL A 11 6.93 -5.38 6.64
C VAL A 11 7.33 -5.83 5.24
N VAL A 12 6.34 -6.04 4.36
CA VAL A 12 6.59 -6.34 2.95
C VAL A 12 6.95 -5.05 2.20
N LEU A 13 8.09 -5.07 1.51
CA LEU A 13 8.51 -4.05 0.56
C LEU A 13 8.72 -4.67 -0.81
N LEU A 14 8.35 -3.91 -1.83
CA LEU A 14 8.60 -4.24 -3.22
C LEU A 14 9.86 -3.54 -3.70
N ARG A 15 10.58 -4.19 -4.61
CA ARG A 15 11.85 -3.72 -5.14
C ARG A 15 11.77 -3.71 -6.65
N VAL A 16 12.07 -2.57 -7.26
CA VAL A 16 12.22 -2.46 -8.72
C VAL A 16 13.59 -1.88 -9.07
N PRO A 17 14.19 -2.26 -10.21
CA PRO A 17 15.35 -1.56 -10.73
C PRO A 17 15.02 -0.09 -10.99
N GLU A 18 15.92 0.80 -10.61
CA GLU A 18 15.83 2.20 -10.95
C GLU A 18 16.10 2.38 -12.45
N HIS A 19 15.10 2.85 -13.19
CA HIS A 19 15.11 2.82 -14.65
C HIS A 19 16.21 3.71 -15.28
N ASP A 20 16.66 4.74 -14.57
CA ASP A 20 17.62 5.72 -15.09
C ASP A 20 19.08 5.38 -14.77
N PHE A 21 19.35 4.22 -14.15
CA PHE A 21 20.71 3.83 -13.75
C PHE A 21 21.44 2.95 -14.77
N ASN A 22 22.77 3.03 -14.71
CA ASN A 22 23.68 2.22 -15.52
C ASN A 22 23.36 0.71 -15.36
N PRO A 23 23.07 -0.04 -16.44
CA PRO A 23 22.75 -1.46 -16.38
C PRO A 23 23.84 -2.34 -15.75
N LYS A 24 25.10 -1.86 -15.72
CA LYS A 24 26.22 -2.56 -15.08
C LYS A 24 26.27 -2.39 -13.56
N GLU A 25 25.58 -1.38 -13.02
CA GLU A 25 25.48 -1.09 -11.59
C GLU A 25 24.01 -0.74 -11.25
N PRO A 26 23.11 -1.74 -11.26
CA PRO A 26 21.70 -1.49 -11.05
C PRO A 26 21.46 -0.99 -9.63
N ARG A 27 20.84 0.19 -9.52
CA ARG A 27 20.23 0.65 -8.29
C ARG A 27 18.79 0.19 -8.21
N TYR A 28 18.27 0.15 -7.00
CA TYR A 28 16.94 -0.35 -6.75
C TYR A 28 16.21 0.60 -5.82
N ILE A 29 14.93 0.79 -6.12
CA ILE A 29 14.02 1.56 -5.30
C ILE A 29 13.10 0.59 -4.57
N TRP A 30 12.88 0.89 -3.29
CA TRP A 30 11.98 0.16 -2.43
C TRP A 30 10.70 0.95 -2.21
N PHE A 31 9.55 0.29 -2.30
CA PHE A 31 8.25 0.92 -2.07
C PHE A 31 7.24 -0.06 -1.48
N LEU A 32 6.18 0.49 -0.90
CA LEU A 32 5.03 -0.28 -0.44
C LEU A 32 4.08 -0.59 -1.60
N PRO A 33 3.39 -1.74 -1.62
CA PRO A 33 2.40 -2.06 -2.63
C PRO A 33 1.39 -0.92 -2.82
N LYS A 34 1.23 -0.45 -4.06
CA LYS A 34 0.39 0.71 -4.39
C LYS A 34 -0.11 0.63 -5.82
N GLY A 35 -1.22 1.27 -6.11
CA GLY A 35 -1.62 1.46 -7.50
C GLY A 35 -2.83 2.33 -7.63
N ARG A 36 -3.36 2.39 -8.86
CA ARG A 36 -4.55 3.18 -9.15
C ARG A 36 -5.79 2.44 -8.67
N LYS A 37 -6.73 3.21 -8.13
CA LYS A 37 -8.09 2.77 -7.92
C LYS A 37 -8.83 2.72 -9.25
N ASP A 38 -9.59 1.66 -9.47
CA ASP A 38 -10.44 1.52 -10.65
C ASP A 38 -11.77 2.25 -10.47
N VAL A 39 -12.44 2.58 -11.57
CA VAL A 39 -13.77 3.22 -11.53
C VAL A 39 -14.79 2.24 -10.93
N GLY A 40 -15.58 2.71 -9.96
CA GLY A 40 -16.57 1.88 -9.26
C GLY A 40 -16.02 1.01 -8.11
N GLU A 41 -14.69 0.89 -7.97
CA GLU A 41 -14.05 0.14 -6.89
C GLU A 41 -14.09 0.90 -5.55
N THR A 42 -14.28 0.24 -4.41
CA THR A 42 -14.09 0.89 -3.09
C THR A 42 -12.59 1.08 -2.77
N LEU A 43 -12.25 1.91 -1.79
CA LEU A 43 -10.84 2.09 -1.40
C LEU A 43 -10.26 0.78 -0.84
N GLU A 44 -11.08 0.03 -0.11
CA GLU A 44 -10.76 -1.25 0.48
C GLU A 44 -10.46 -2.29 -0.60
N GLN A 45 -11.34 -2.41 -1.60
CA GLN A 45 -11.15 -3.30 -2.73
C GLN A 45 -9.87 -2.97 -3.49
N THR A 46 -9.63 -1.68 -3.79
CA THR A 46 -8.37 -1.26 -4.43
C THR A 46 -7.18 -1.65 -3.58
N ALA A 47 -7.21 -1.41 -2.27
CA ALA A 47 -6.06 -1.67 -1.40
C ALA A 47 -5.71 -3.17 -1.37
N LEU A 48 -6.72 -4.05 -1.25
CA LEU A 48 -6.54 -5.50 -1.26
C LEU A 48 -6.09 -6.02 -2.62
N ARG A 49 -6.72 -5.54 -3.71
CA ARG A 49 -6.36 -5.92 -5.07
C ARG A 49 -4.93 -5.52 -5.40
N GLN A 50 -4.55 -4.26 -5.16
CA GLN A 50 -3.20 -3.76 -5.43
C GLN A 50 -2.14 -4.45 -4.56
N ALA A 51 -2.46 -4.76 -3.29
CA ALA A 51 -1.57 -5.54 -2.44
C ALA A 51 -1.31 -6.93 -3.02
N TYR A 52 -2.36 -7.62 -3.47
CA TYR A 52 -2.19 -8.92 -4.13
C TYR A 52 -1.47 -8.81 -5.47
N GLU A 53 -1.87 -7.85 -6.33
CA GLU A 53 -1.28 -7.58 -7.65
C GLU A 53 0.23 -7.35 -7.58
N GLU A 54 0.70 -6.51 -6.66
CA GLU A 54 2.11 -6.14 -6.63
C GLU A 54 2.97 -7.02 -5.71
N SER A 55 2.39 -7.73 -4.73
CA SER A 55 3.17 -8.54 -3.76
C SER A 55 2.98 -10.05 -3.86
N GLY A 56 1.90 -10.50 -4.51
CA GLY A 56 1.51 -11.91 -4.57
C GLY A 56 0.97 -12.48 -3.25
N PHE A 57 0.84 -11.68 -2.19
CA PHE A 57 0.26 -12.14 -0.93
C PHE A 57 -1.25 -11.92 -0.86
N ARG A 58 -1.95 -12.90 -0.29
CA ARG A 58 -3.32 -12.70 0.19
C ARG A 58 -3.26 -11.97 1.52
N VAL A 59 -3.75 -10.73 1.52
CA VAL A 59 -3.73 -9.84 2.68
C VAL A 59 -5.14 -9.69 3.23
N GLN A 60 -5.25 -9.57 4.54
CA GLN A 60 -6.47 -9.10 5.22
C GLN A 60 -6.17 -7.77 5.90
N PHE A 61 -7.18 -6.93 6.18
CA PHE A 61 -6.94 -5.71 6.94
C PHE A 61 -6.50 -6.06 8.36
N LEU A 62 -5.47 -5.38 8.85
CA LEU A 62 -5.04 -5.48 10.23
C LEU A 62 -5.86 -4.46 11.04
N PRO A 63 -6.72 -4.89 11.98
CA PRO A 63 -7.47 -3.95 12.80
C PRO A 63 -6.53 -3.22 13.76
N LEU A 64 -6.58 -1.88 13.76
CA LEU A 64 -5.72 -1.02 14.56
C LEU A 64 -6.52 -0.29 15.63
N PHE A 65 -5.97 -0.18 16.83
CA PHE A 65 -6.48 0.68 17.90
C PHE A 65 -5.93 2.10 17.74
N THR A 66 -6.34 2.75 16.66
CA THR A 66 -5.90 4.12 16.35
C THR A 66 -6.79 5.12 17.06
N LYS A 67 -6.20 5.99 17.88
CA LYS A 67 -6.92 7.14 18.43
C LYS A 67 -7.25 8.11 17.30
N ASN A 68 -8.53 8.24 16.98
CA ASN A 68 -9.03 9.24 16.05
C ASN A 68 -10.32 9.87 16.63
N ASN A 69 -10.81 10.92 15.98
CA ASN A 69 -12.02 11.64 16.39
C ASN A 69 -13.30 11.11 15.69
N ALA A 70 -13.28 9.87 15.19
CA ALA A 70 -14.47 9.29 14.60
C ALA A 70 -15.55 9.06 15.66
N SER A 71 -16.80 9.21 15.25
CA SER A 71 -17.93 8.95 16.13
C SER A 71 -18.05 7.46 16.42
N SER A 72 -18.42 7.13 17.66
CA SER A 72 -18.81 5.77 18.01
C SER A 72 -20.01 5.31 17.16
N PRO A 73 -20.07 4.03 16.74
CA PRO A 73 -21.23 3.49 16.04
C PRO A 73 -22.53 3.71 16.84
N PRO A 74 -23.68 3.88 16.16
CA PRO A 74 -24.97 4.02 16.85
C PRO A 74 -25.22 2.84 17.80
N GLY A 75 -25.51 3.14 19.07
CA GLY A 75 -25.80 2.13 20.09
C GLY A 75 -24.59 1.49 20.77
N SER A 76 -23.36 1.87 20.43
CA SER A 76 -22.18 1.37 21.17
C SER A 76 -21.94 2.20 22.44
N SER A 77 -21.83 1.53 23.58
CA SER A 77 -21.40 2.14 24.86
C SER A 77 -19.89 2.38 24.93
N HIS A 78 -19.13 1.77 24.03
CA HIS A 78 -17.68 1.93 23.92
C HIS A 78 -17.33 3.28 23.27
N ARG A 79 -16.26 3.91 23.76
CA ARG A 79 -15.66 5.04 23.05
C ARG A 79 -15.00 4.50 21.78
N HIS A 80 -15.07 5.25 20.69
CA HIS A 80 -14.47 4.85 19.41
C HIS A 80 -13.00 4.44 19.55
N VAL A 81 -12.24 5.13 20.42
CA VAL A 81 -10.83 4.83 20.69
C VAL A 81 -10.56 3.43 21.26
N ASP A 82 -11.59 2.74 21.78
CA ASP A 82 -11.50 1.40 22.36
C ASP A 82 -11.90 0.30 21.35
N LEU A 83 -12.28 0.69 20.13
CA LEU A 83 -12.70 -0.24 19.08
C LEU A 83 -11.59 -0.37 18.03
N PRO A 84 -11.28 -1.60 17.59
CA PRO A 84 -10.34 -1.80 16.49
C PRO A 84 -10.95 -1.27 15.19
N SER A 85 -10.13 -0.60 14.38
CA SER A 85 -10.53 0.04 13.13
C SER A 85 -9.66 -0.44 11.98
N THR A 86 -10.29 -0.73 10.84
CA THR A 86 -9.61 -1.07 9.58
C THR A 86 -9.65 0.07 8.57
N GLU A 87 -9.96 1.29 9.04
CA GLU A 87 -9.99 2.52 8.23
C GLU A 87 -8.59 2.85 7.69
N PRO A 88 -8.49 3.64 6.61
CA PRO A 88 -7.20 4.06 6.08
C PRO A 88 -6.44 4.90 7.11
N ILE A 89 -5.15 4.61 7.29
CA ILE A 89 -4.23 5.37 8.16
C ILE A 89 -3.79 6.69 7.54
N PHE A 90 -4.07 6.89 6.26
CA PHE A 90 -3.78 8.12 5.53
C PHE A 90 -4.75 8.24 4.35
N VAL A 91 -5.28 9.44 4.13
CA VAL A 91 -6.07 9.80 2.94
C VAL A 91 -5.75 11.25 2.60
N THR A 92 -5.48 11.53 1.32
CA THR A 92 -5.28 12.91 0.83
C THR A 92 -5.71 13.04 -0.62
N THR A 93 -6.14 14.25 -0.99
CA THR A 93 -6.30 14.64 -2.39
C THR A 93 -5.27 15.70 -2.73
N MET A 94 -4.66 15.57 -3.91
CA MET A 94 -3.65 16.50 -4.42
C MET A 94 -4.07 16.98 -5.79
N ALA A 95 -4.10 18.30 -5.98
CA ALA A 95 -4.23 18.87 -7.32
C ALA A 95 -2.94 18.61 -8.10
N CYS A 96 -3.06 18.01 -9.28
CA CYS A 96 -1.98 17.92 -10.25
C CYS A 96 -2.24 18.95 -11.35
N ASP A 97 -1.57 20.09 -11.23
CA ASP A 97 -1.53 21.05 -12.31
C ASP A 97 -0.69 20.46 -13.45
N SER A 98 -1.30 20.31 -14.63
CA SER A 98 -0.65 19.89 -15.86
C SER A 98 0.30 20.99 -16.37
N HIS A 99 1.39 21.25 -15.65
CA HIS A 99 2.41 22.25 -15.98
C HIS A 99 3.42 21.78 -17.04
N LYS A 100 3.12 20.74 -17.83
CA LYS A 100 3.95 20.38 -18.98
C LYS A 100 3.61 21.30 -20.15
N LYS A 101 4.56 22.15 -20.57
CA LYS A 101 4.50 22.86 -21.86
C LYS A 101 4.22 21.82 -22.96
N GLY A 102 3.02 21.86 -23.54
CA GLY A 102 2.59 20.95 -24.61
C GLY A 102 1.66 19.80 -24.20
N ALA A 103 1.26 19.69 -22.93
CA ALA A 103 0.19 18.77 -22.55
C ALA A 103 -1.17 19.30 -23.04
N SER A 104 -1.93 18.45 -23.73
CA SER A 104 -3.31 18.70 -24.19
C SER A 104 -4.17 19.34 -23.10
N LYS A 105 -5.19 20.15 -23.47
CA LYS A 105 -6.24 20.79 -22.65
C LYS A 105 -7.04 19.88 -21.70
N ARG A 106 -6.56 18.69 -21.33
CA ARG A 106 -7.11 17.90 -20.23
C ARG A 106 -6.85 18.71 -18.95
N GLY A 107 -7.93 19.18 -18.35
CA GLY A 107 -7.91 20.07 -17.18
C GLY A 107 -7.16 19.49 -15.99
N LYS A 108 -7.10 20.29 -14.92
CA LYS A 108 -6.49 19.90 -13.64
C LYS A 108 -7.03 18.55 -13.19
N VAL A 109 -6.14 17.58 -12.93
CA VAL A 109 -6.52 16.25 -12.44
C VAL A 109 -6.28 16.21 -10.93
N GLU A 110 -7.25 15.74 -10.18
CA GLU A 110 -7.08 15.48 -8.75
C GLU A 110 -6.60 14.04 -8.53
N TYR A 111 -5.60 13.91 -7.66
CA TYR A 111 -5.04 12.63 -7.25
C TYR A 111 -5.52 12.29 -5.86
N LEU A 112 -6.27 11.19 -5.74
CA LEU A 112 -6.58 10.59 -4.44
C LEU A 112 -5.48 9.59 -4.06
N SER A 113 -4.88 9.76 -2.90
CA SER A 113 -3.93 8.82 -2.30
C SER A 113 -4.45 8.36 -0.95
N PHE A 114 -4.36 7.06 -0.67
CA PHE A 114 -4.75 6.49 0.61
C PHE A 114 -3.90 5.28 0.96
N TRP A 115 -3.74 5.02 2.26
CA TRP A 115 -2.98 3.88 2.77
C TRP A 115 -3.76 3.14 3.84
N TYR A 116 -3.90 1.84 3.65
CA TYR A 116 -4.37 0.89 4.67
C TYR A 116 -3.20 0.09 5.23
N VAL A 117 -3.43 -0.51 6.40
CA VAL A 117 -2.56 -1.53 6.98
C VAL A 117 -3.22 -2.89 6.85
N GLY A 118 -2.47 -3.85 6.35
CA GLY A 118 -2.91 -5.23 6.21
C GLY A 118 -1.94 -6.19 6.90
N GLU A 119 -2.40 -7.40 7.13
CA GLU A 119 -1.63 -8.49 7.70
C GLU A 119 -1.58 -9.72 6.80
N ILE A 120 -0.49 -10.48 6.97
CA ILE A 120 -0.30 -11.81 6.41
C ILE A 120 -0.02 -12.82 7.51
N SER A 121 -0.43 -14.06 7.30
CA SER A 121 -0.21 -15.15 8.25
C SER A 121 1.28 -15.55 8.34
N ASN A 122 1.61 -16.32 9.38
CA ASN A 122 2.98 -16.81 9.60
C ASN A 122 3.46 -17.75 8.47
N ASN A 123 2.50 -18.47 7.88
CA ASN A 123 2.71 -19.41 6.79
C ASN A 123 2.31 -18.81 5.43
N ALA A 124 2.21 -17.48 5.32
CA ALA A 124 1.82 -16.84 4.07
C ALA A 124 2.82 -17.19 2.95
N VAL A 125 2.28 -17.63 1.82
CA VAL A 125 3.05 -17.99 0.63
C VAL A 125 2.77 -16.96 -0.45
N VAL A 126 3.81 -16.58 -1.20
CA VAL A 126 3.66 -15.72 -2.38
C VAL A 126 3.04 -16.55 -3.51
N GLU A 127 1.86 -16.15 -3.99
CA GLU A 127 1.23 -16.74 -5.16
C GLU A 127 1.98 -16.24 -6.42
N ARG A 128 2.67 -17.15 -7.13
CA ARG A 128 3.63 -16.81 -8.21
C ARG A 128 3.03 -16.29 -9.53
N ASN A 129 1.72 -16.09 -9.61
CA ASN A 129 1.02 -15.80 -10.88
C ASN A 129 0.66 -14.32 -11.05
N VAL A 130 1.37 -13.42 -10.38
CA VAL A 130 1.00 -12.00 -10.40
C VAL A 130 2.06 -11.19 -11.13
N THR A 131 1.72 -10.86 -12.36
CA THR A 131 2.59 -10.17 -13.31
C THR A 131 2.54 -8.68 -13.03
N LEU A 132 3.70 -8.06 -12.78
CA LEU A 132 3.80 -6.60 -12.86
C LEU A 132 3.35 -6.16 -14.28
N PRO A 133 2.76 -4.96 -14.45
CA PRO A 133 2.30 -4.49 -15.76
C PRO A 133 3.37 -4.46 -16.87
N ASP A 134 4.65 -4.62 -16.52
CA ASP A 134 5.80 -4.65 -17.43
C ASP A 134 6.28 -6.06 -17.85
N GLY A 135 5.60 -7.12 -17.38
CA GLY A 135 5.88 -8.50 -17.80
C GLY A 135 7.16 -9.12 -17.22
N ARG A 136 7.81 -8.53 -16.20
CA ARG A 136 9.04 -9.09 -15.61
C ARG A 136 8.79 -9.82 -14.29
N ASN A 137 9.23 -11.08 -14.23
CA ASN A 137 9.33 -11.86 -13.01
C ASN A 137 10.72 -11.68 -12.38
N SER A 138 10.90 -10.72 -11.48
CA SER A 138 12.12 -10.69 -10.65
C SER A 138 11.82 -10.34 -9.20
N TRP A 139 11.49 -11.36 -8.42
CA TRP A 139 11.35 -11.26 -6.97
C TRP A 139 12.72 -11.43 -6.32
N HIS A 140 13.23 -10.39 -5.66
CA HIS A 140 14.27 -10.52 -4.64
C HIS A 140 13.74 -9.89 -3.35
N MET A 141 13.26 -10.74 -2.44
CA MET A 141 12.85 -10.33 -1.10
C MET A 141 14.09 -9.90 -0.30
N SER A 142 14.02 -8.73 0.34
CA SER A 142 14.87 -8.40 1.47
C SER A 142 13.95 -8.07 2.65
N ALA A 143 14.04 -8.86 3.72
CA ALA A 143 13.39 -8.54 4.98
C ALA A 143 14.25 -7.49 5.71
N GLY A 144 13.88 -6.21 5.59
CA GLY A 144 14.48 -5.15 6.39
C GLY A 144 13.98 -5.21 7.83
N SER A 145 14.89 -5.26 8.80
CA SER A 145 14.61 -5.02 10.21
C SER A 145 14.80 -3.54 10.48
N ILE A 146 13.72 -2.84 10.87
CA ILE A 146 13.86 -1.52 11.48
C ILE A 146 14.28 -1.75 12.92
N ARG A 147 15.59 -1.72 13.19
CA ARG A 147 16.09 -1.59 14.56
C ARG A 147 15.80 -0.16 15.01
N GLY A 148 14.93 -0.02 16.00
CA GLY A 148 14.85 1.22 16.78
C GLY A 148 16.22 1.48 17.40
N SER A 149 16.75 2.68 17.18
CA SER A 149 17.84 3.21 17.98
C SER A 149 17.27 3.62 19.33
N ASP A 150 17.68 2.91 20.38
CA ASP A 150 17.58 3.37 21.77
C ASP A 150 18.40 4.66 21.98
#